data_AF-A0A5N5FK36-F1
#
_entry.id   AF-A0A5N5FK36-F1
#
_cell.length_a   1.000
_cell.length_b   1.000
_cell.length_c   1.000
_cell.angle_alpha   90.00
_cell.angle_beta   90.00
_cell.angle_gamma   90.00
#
_symmetry.space_group_name_H-M   'P 1'
#
loop_
_entity.id
_entity.type
_entity.pdbx_description
1 polymer ?
#
loop_
_entity_poly.entity_id
_entity_poly.type
_entity_poly.pdbx_seq_one_letter_code
_entity_poly.pdbx_strand_id
1 'polypeptide(L)'
;MYTLKLVVSPIFSCMQRMLLLLVFSCHLFNLLQAVHVAAQYGQTSFLNHIVAIYHADFDALDNEGRSPLHWAADKDFADTVRLLLFRDACQGRQDKEGCTPLHWAALRGNVEACTVLVYAGSKKELMVKDNAGFTPVQIASDKGHQRVALFLANQQRAHRNCWRDKFCIGKMADVGYAPVLLCIIVFQTVLFMNSVLAAPHLTKVTAAVGLWGWAAISLAVGSLIMFYRCSSKDPGYIKGAGDFSSPINTEDPLLNIALNNSSVWMGNWSQLCPTCKIIRPVRSKHCPTCNRCVEQFDHHCPWISNCVGKRNKRDFFIFIWLRSLTSLISTAVAVQRIWSALPELQTEETWIRRVVVQYPSIVAFLFVDIIILIYATTLATAQATQIARNITTNELANANRYGYLRGPDGRFQNPYNHGCRKNCSDFLIQGHTDDDEIAWSPLQQVAS
;
A
#
# COMPACT_ATOMS: atom_id res chain seq x y z
N MET A 1 3.39 49.70 -11.51
CA MET A 1 4.26 49.72 -10.30
C MET A 1 3.45 49.16 -9.14
N TYR A 2 3.42 47.83 -9.01
CA TYR A 2 2.67 47.15 -7.98
C TYR A 2 3.62 46.70 -6.86
N THR A 3 3.37 47.23 -5.67
CA THR A 3 3.85 46.76 -4.37
C THR A 3 3.15 45.45 -4.03
N LEU A 4 3.88 44.33 -4.06
CA LEU A 4 3.38 43.05 -3.54
C LEU A 4 3.84 42.88 -2.08
N LYS A 5 2.86 42.91 -1.17
CA LYS A 5 3.01 42.54 0.24
C LYS A 5 3.35 41.05 0.35
N LEU A 6 4.58 40.75 0.75
CA LEU A 6 4.97 39.45 1.32
C LEU A 6 4.40 39.38 2.75
N VAL A 7 3.34 38.60 2.95
CA VAL A 7 2.90 38.15 4.29
C VAL A 7 3.42 36.73 4.47
N VAL A 8 4.74 36.58 4.62
CA VAL A 8 5.32 35.39 5.22
C VAL A 8 5.33 35.63 6.73
N SER A 9 4.74 34.73 7.50
CA SER A 9 4.69 34.80 8.97
C SER A 9 6.05 35.24 9.57
N PRO A 10 6.12 36.37 10.30
CA PRO A 10 7.38 36.88 10.85
C PRO A 10 8.07 35.94 11.84
N ILE A 11 7.32 34.99 12.43
CA ILE A 11 7.78 34.15 13.54
C ILE A 11 8.70 33.00 13.04
N PHE A 12 8.40 32.38 11.90
CA PHE A 12 9.21 31.30 11.32
C PHE A 12 10.56 31.80 10.79
N SER A 13 10.58 32.98 10.16
CA SER A 13 11.81 33.63 9.70
C SER A 13 12.69 34.09 10.87
N CYS A 14 12.07 34.57 11.96
CA CYS A 14 12.80 35.05 13.12
C CYS A 14 13.47 33.91 13.90
N MET A 15 12.80 32.76 14.09
CA MET A 15 13.37 31.62 14.82
C MET A 15 14.51 30.95 14.05
N GLN A 16 14.38 30.83 12.73
CA GLN A 16 15.43 30.28 11.88
C GLN A 16 16.63 31.22 11.76
N ARG A 17 16.40 32.54 11.67
CA ARG A 17 17.46 33.56 11.77
C ARG A 17 18.09 33.62 13.16
N MET A 18 17.33 33.41 14.23
CA MET A 18 17.82 33.41 15.61
C MET A 18 18.66 32.16 15.90
N LEU A 19 18.26 30.97 15.42
CA LEU A 19 19.10 29.77 15.47
C LEU A 19 20.37 29.91 14.62
N LEU A 20 20.26 30.46 13.40
CA LEU A 20 21.44 30.76 12.57
C LEU A 20 22.38 31.76 13.24
N LEU A 21 21.86 32.84 13.85
CA LEU A 21 22.65 33.81 14.60
C LEU A 21 23.27 33.22 15.86
N LEU A 22 22.59 32.30 16.57
CA LEU A 22 23.15 31.58 17.72
C LEU A 22 24.26 30.60 17.32
N VAL A 23 24.12 29.90 16.18
CA VAL A 23 25.14 28.99 15.64
C VAL A 23 26.38 29.76 15.15
N PHE A 24 26.22 30.97 14.62
CA PHE A 24 27.34 31.79 14.13
C PHE A 24 28.00 32.71 15.17
N SER A 25 27.26 33.17 16.20
CA SER A 25 27.79 34.14 17.18
C SER A 25 28.53 33.49 18.35
N CYS A 26 28.50 32.16 18.47
CA CYS A 26 29.13 31.44 19.55
C CYS A 26 30.02 30.34 18.98
N HIS A 27 31.34 30.49 19.06
CA HIS A 27 32.32 29.41 18.86
C HIS A 27 32.14 28.22 19.84
N LEU A 28 31.01 28.14 20.56
CA LEU A 28 30.71 27.18 21.62
C LEU A 28 29.39 26.42 21.46
N PHE A 29 28.57 26.69 20.43
CA PHE A 29 27.40 25.83 20.16
C PHE A 29 27.83 24.69 19.24
N ASN A 30 28.25 23.57 19.84
CA ASN A 30 28.70 22.39 19.09
C ASN A 30 27.63 21.95 18.08
N LEU A 31 28.02 21.71 16.82
CA LEU A 31 27.11 21.20 15.76
C LEU A 31 26.37 19.93 16.20
N LEU A 32 26.97 19.17 17.11
CA LEU A 32 26.34 18.07 17.86
C LEU A 32 25.03 18.49 18.52
N GLN A 33 25.02 19.57 19.28
CA GLN A 33 23.82 20.04 19.98
C GLN A 33 22.77 20.57 19.00
N ALA A 34 23.20 21.15 17.87
CA ALA A 34 22.30 21.69 16.86
C ALA A 34 21.45 20.61 16.17
N VAL A 35 22.02 19.44 15.83
CA VAL A 35 21.25 18.34 15.21
C VAL A 35 20.21 17.75 16.16
N HIS A 36 20.54 17.64 17.45
CA HIS A 36 19.62 17.16 18.49
C HIS A 36 18.44 18.11 18.66
N VAL A 37 18.71 19.41 18.80
CA VAL A 37 17.67 20.45 18.93
C VAL A 37 16.80 20.47 17.66
N ALA A 38 17.39 20.45 16.47
CA ALA A 38 16.64 20.44 15.24
C ALA A 38 15.68 19.23 15.15
N ALA A 39 16.15 18.05 15.56
CA ALA A 39 15.31 16.85 15.58
C ALA A 39 14.24 16.86 16.68
N GLN A 40 14.58 17.35 17.87
CA GLN A 40 13.68 17.48 19.02
C GLN A 40 12.53 18.46 18.77
N TYR A 41 12.70 19.45 17.90
CA TYR A 41 11.66 20.42 17.53
C TYR A 41 11.11 20.24 16.12
N GLY A 42 11.46 19.15 15.43
CA GLY A 42 10.91 18.82 14.12
C GLY A 42 11.34 19.76 12.99
N GLN A 43 12.43 20.51 13.18
CA GLN A 43 12.98 21.48 12.23
C GLN A 43 13.71 20.77 11.08
N THR A 44 12.97 19.96 10.32
CA THR A 44 13.52 19.02 9.32
C THR A 44 14.34 19.73 8.24
N SER A 45 13.88 20.90 7.76
CA SER A 45 14.63 21.70 6.78
C SER A 45 15.92 22.27 7.33
N PHE A 46 15.90 22.73 8.58
CA PHE A 46 17.11 23.21 9.25
C PHE A 46 18.09 22.05 9.50
N LEU A 47 17.60 20.89 9.97
CA LEU A 47 18.38 19.67 10.13
C LEU A 47 19.04 19.26 8.81
N ASN A 48 18.29 19.23 7.71
CA ASN A 48 18.85 18.92 6.40
C ASN A 48 19.93 19.92 5.98
N HIS A 49 19.70 21.22 6.22
CA HIS A 49 20.63 22.28 5.88
C HIS A 49 21.96 22.12 6.64
N ILE A 50 21.92 21.92 7.96
CA ILE A 50 23.13 21.79 8.77
C ILE A 50 23.92 20.52 8.44
N VAL A 51 23.22 19.42 8.11
CA VAL A 51 23.87 18.16 7.72
C VAL A 51 24.46 18.26 6.31
N ALA A 52 23.77 18.88 5.36
CA ALA A 52 24.23 18.96 3.98
C ALA A 52 25.36 19.98 3.77
N ILE A 53 25.27 21.16 4.42
CA ILE A 53 26.20 22.28 4.20
C ILE A 53 27.37 22.26 5.18
N TYR A 54 27.11 21.97 6.45
CA TYR A 54 28.14 22.02 7.50
C TYR A 54 28.65 20.63 7.87
N HIS A 55 28.21 19.59 7.16
CA HIS A 55 28.58 18.19 7.43
C HIS A 55 28.38 17.79 8.89
N ALA A 56 27.36 18.36 9.54
CA ALA A 56 27.01 17.99 10.91
C ALA A 56 26.67 16.49 10.96
N ASP A 57 27.25 15.78 11.91
CA ASP A 57 26.98 14.36 12.11
C ASP A 57 25.53 14.17 12.58
N PHE A 58 24.70 13.56 11.73
CA PHE A 58 23.27 13.37 11.96
C PHE A 58 22.96 12.16 12.86
N ASP A 59 23.93 11.28 13.15
CA ASP A 59 23.79 10.14 14.07
C ASP A 59 24.62 10.32 15.34
N ALA A 60 25.10 11.55 15.58
CA ALA A 60 25.91 11.87 16.73
C ALA A 60 25.12 11.72 18.04
N LEU A 61 25.80 11.41 19.15
CA LEU A 61 25.15 11.02 20.40
C LEU A 61 25.20 12.13 21.44
N ASP A 62 24.10 12.29 22.18
CA ASP A 62 24.07 13.09 23.39
C ASP A 62 24.66 12.35 24.61
N ASN A 63 24.67 13.03 25.76
CA ASN A 63 25.22 12.50 27.00
C ASN A 63 24.47 11.27 27.50
N GLU A 64 23.24 11.01 27.04
CA GLU A 64 22.43 9.86 27.38
C GLU A 64 22.57 8.73 26.35
N GLY A 65 23.44 8.88 25.35
CA GLY A 65 23.65 7.91 24.28
C GLY A 65 22.55 7.92 23.22
N ARG A 66 21.70 8.94 23.19
CA ARG A 66 20.61 9.07 22.24
C ARG A 66 21.09 9.79 21.00
N SER A 67 20.64 9.36 19.84
CA SER A 67 20.85 10.06 18.56
C SER A 67 19.69 11.01 18.24
N PRO A 68 19.83 11.93 17.28
CA PRO A 68 18.73 12.76 16.79
C PRO A 68 17.48 11.96 16.38
N LEU A 69 17.66 10.71 15.92
CA LEU A 69 16.55 9.82 15.57
C LEU A 69 15.69 9.44 16.80
N HIS A 70 16.29 9.30 17.98
CA HIS A 70 15.57 9.08 19.24
C HIS A 70 14.67 10.27 19.56
N TRP A 71 15.20 11.49 19.46
CA TRP A 71 14.45 12.71 19.75
C TRP A 71 13.31 12.95 18.77
N ALA A 72 13.55 12.74 17.47
CA ALA A 72 12.49 12.82 16.47
C ALA A 72 11.38 11.77 16.71
N ALA A 73 11.76 10.57 17.15
CA ALA A 73 10.82 9.50 17.46
C ALA A 73 10.01 9.76 18.75
N ASP A 74 10.62 10.33 19.80
CA ASP A 74 9.95 10.74 21.05
C ASP A 74 8.89 11.83 20.82
N LYS A 75 9.05 12.65 19.79
CA LYS A 75 8.16 13.80 19.49
C LYS A 75 7.21 13.61 18.30
N ASP A 76 7.18 12.41 17.72
CA ASP A 76 6.35 12.07 16.55
C ASP A 76 6.64 12.90 15.29
N PHE A 77 7.87 13.42 15.15
CA PHE A 77 8.27 14.16 13.95
C PHE A 77 8.64 13.21 12.81
N ALA A 78 7.63 12.56 12.24
CA ALA A 78 7.76 11.52 11.21
C ALA A 78 8.57 11.96 9.98
N ASP A 79 8.52 13.25 9.62
CA ASP A 79 9.31 13.80 8.52
C ASP A 79 10.80 13.91 8.84
N THR A 80 11.13 14.31 10.07
CA THR A 80 12.50 14.27 10.59
C THR A 80 13.02 12.83 10.68
N VAL A 81 12.18 11.89 11.17
CA VAL A 81 12.48 10.46 11.19
C VAL A 81 12.78 9.96 9.76
N ARG A 82 11.93 10.29 8.78
CA ARG A 82 12.17 9.93 7.36
C ARG A 82 13.48 10.47 6.84
N LEU A 83 13.79 11.75 7.07
CA LEU A 83 15.04 12.36 6.62
C LEU A 83 16.26 11.65 7.23
N LEU A 84 16.27 11.43 8.54
CA LEU A 84 17.38 10.79 9.24
C LEU A 84 17.60 9.35 8.73
N LEU A 85 16.53 8.57 8.59
CA LEU A 85 16.62 7.22 8.03
C LEU A 85 17.00 7.24 6.55
N PHE A 86 16.58 8.24 5.78
CA PHE A 86 17.01 8.44 4.40
C PHE A 86 18.53 8.69 4.32
N ARG A 87 19.11 9.35 5.33
CA ARG A 87 20.55 9.55 5.50
C ARG A 87 21.28 8.39 6.20
N ASP A 88 20.62 7.25 6.42
CA ASP A 88 21.21 6.06 7.06
C ASP A 88 21.49 6.20 8.57
N ALA A 89 20.72 7.03 9.29
CA ALA A 89 20.77 7.05 10.76
C ALA A 89 20.48 5.66 11.35
N CYS A 90 21.21 5.28 12.40
CA CYS A 90 21.15 3.93 12.96
C CYS A 90 19.86 3.72 13.75
N GLN A 91 18.91 2.98 13.17
CA GLN A 91 17.62 2.70 13.82
C GLN A 91 17.73 1.71 14.99
N GLY A 92 18.70 0.80 14.95
CA GLY A 92 18.89 -0.23 15.97
C GLY A 92 19.71 0.22 17.19
N ARG A 93 20.18 1.48 17.21
CA ARG A 93 21.00 1.99 18.30
C ARG A 93 20.20 2.05 19.60
N GLN A 94 20.79 1.58 20.69
CA GLN A 94 20.24 1.67 22.04
C GLN A 94 20.93 2.80 22.81
N ASP A 95 20.15 3.59 23.55
CA ASP A 95 20.67 4.57 24.52
C ASP A 95 21.14 3.89 25.82
N LYS A 96 21.52 4.69 26.83
CA LYS A 96 21.98 4.18 28.14
C LYS A 96 20.94 3.35 28.88
N GLU A 97 19.65 3.54 28.60
CA GLU A 97 18.54 2.77 29.16
C GLU A 97 18.23 1.49 28.35
N GLY A 98 18.98 1.24 27.28
CA GLY A 98 18.72 0.13 26.36
C GLY A 98 17.57 0.44 25.39
N CYS A 99 17.04 1.67 25.36
CA CYS A 99 15.92 2.04 24.50
C CYS A 99 16.41 2.38 23.10
N THR A 100 15.76 1.82 22.07
CA THR A 100 15.94 2.25 20.68
C THR A 100 14.97 3.39 20.32
N PRO A 101 15.10 4.09 19.18
CA PRO A 101 14.11 5.07 18.72
C PRO A 101 12.69 4.51 18.68
N LEU A 102 12.52 3.22 18.35
CA LEU A 102 11.22 2.56 18.35
C LEU A 102 10.65 2.38 19.78
N HIS A 103 11.50 2.16 20.79
CA HIS A 103 11.05 2.14 22.20
C HIS A 103 10.51 3.52 22.59
N TRP A 104 11.22 4.61 22.25
CA TRP A 104 10.77 5.98 22.54
C TRP A 104 9.45 6.34 21.84
N ALA A 105 9.31 6.02 20.55
CA ALA A 105 8.03 6.24 19.86
C ALA A 105 6.89 5.42 20.49
N ALA A 106 7.16 4.18 20.89
CA ALA A 106 6.18 3.32 21.54
C ALA A 106 5.79 3.81 22.94
N LEU A 107 6.76 4.29 23.72
CA LEU A 107 6.58 4.86 25.06
C LEU A 107 5.66 6.08 25.05
N ARG A 108 5.68 6.87 23.97
CA ARG A 108 4.86 8.08 23.81
C ARG A 108 3.55 7.85 23.06
N GLY A 109 3.37 6.67 22.47
CA GLY A 109 2.18 6.37 21.65
C GLY A 109 2.20 7.03 20.27
N ASN A 110 3.39 7.38 19.77
CA ASN A 110 3.61 8.11 18.52
C ASN A 110 3.42 7.18 17.31
N VAL A 111 2.21 7.17 16.73
CA VAL A 111 1.81 6.20 15.70
C VAL A 111 2.57 6.41 14.40
N GLU A 112 2.73 7.65 13.96
CA GLU A 112 3.37 8.00 12.70
C GLU A 112 4.87 7.68 12.73
N ALA A 113 5.59 8.05 13.79
CA ALA A 113 6.99 7.67 13.98
C ALA A 113 7.18 6.15 14.05
N CYS A 114 6.35 5.43 14.83
CA CYS A 114 6.37 3.95 14.85
C CYS A 114 6.17 3.37 13.46
N THR A 115 5.24 3.93 12.68
CA THR A 115 4.94 3.45 11.33
C THR A 115 6.14 3.60 10.40
N VAL A 116 6.82 4.77 10.41
CA VAL A 116 8.00 5.00 9.59
C VAL A 116 9.15 4.09 10.00
N LEU A 117 9.45 4.01 11.30
CA LEU A 117 10.51 3.17 11.84
C LEU A 117 10.30 1.70 11.46
N VAL A 118 9.10 1.15 11.69
CA VAL A 118 8.85 -0.27 11.41
C VAL A 118 8.95 -0.63 9.92
N TYR A 119 8.58 0.28 9.02
CA TYR A 119 8.66 0.02 7.58
C TYR A 119 10.03 0.33 6.96
N ALA A 120 10.86 1.14 7.62
CA ALA A 120 12.24 1.40 7.19
C ALA A 120 13.24 0.41 7.81
N GLY A 121 12.97 -0.04 9.03
CA GLY A 121 13.88 -0.85 9.83
C GLY A 121 13.77 -2.34 9.59
N SER A 122 14.68 -3.08 10.22
CA SER A 122 14.68 -4.54 10.17
C SER A 122 13.67 -5.12 11.16
N LYS A 123 13.12 -6.31 10.83
CA LYS A 123 12.20 -7.02 11.74
C LYS A 123 12.82 -7.39 13.09
N LYS A 124 14.16 -7.38 13.21
CA LYS A 124 14.89 -7.64 14.46
C LYS A 124 14.66 -6.53 15.49
N GLU A 125 14.48 -5.29 15.05
CA GLU A 125 14.31 -4.13 15.92
C GLU A 125 13.00 -4.18 16.72
N LEU A 126 11.99 -4.89 16.21
CA LEU A 126 10.74 -5.17 16.94
C LEU A 126 10.93 -6.03 18.19
N MET A 127 12.05 -6.76 18.26
CA MET A 127 12.35 -7.75 19.30
C MET A 127 13.43 -7.29 20.28
N VAL A 128 14.06 -6.15 20.04
CA VAL A 128 15.06 -5.58 20.94
C VAL A 128 14.39 -5.28 22.27
N LYS A 129 15.11 -5.53 23.36
CA LYS A 129 14.66 -5.27 24.72
C LYS A 129 15.48 -4.13 25.31
N ASP A 130 14.82 -3.28 26.07
CA ASP A 130 15.48 -2.31 26.94
C ASP A 130 16.16 -2.99 28.15
N ASN A 131 16.82 -2.20 29.00
CA ASN A 131 17.50 -2.71 30.20
C ASN A 131 16.54 -3.31 31.24
N ALA A 132 15.25 -2.95 31.19
CA ALA A 132 14.20 -3.54 32.02
C ALA A 132 13.61 -4.83 31.42
N GLY A 133 14.08 -5.24 30.23
CA GLY A 133 13.67 -6.46 29.55
C GLY A 133 12.40 -6.34 28.73
N PHE A 134 11.89 -5.13 28.51
CA PHE A 134 10.68 -4.84 27.73
C PHE A 134 11.00 -4.55 26.27
N THR A 135 10.17 -5.10 25.38
CA THR A 135 10.16 -4.77 23.94
C THR A 135 9.29 -3.55 23.67
N PRO A 136 9.41 -2.87 22.50
CA PRO A 136 8.59 -1.69 22.19
C PRO A 136 7.09 -1.96 22.29
N VAL A 137 6.62 -3.13 21.86
CA VAL A 137 5.20 -3.51 21.96
C VAL A 137 4.75 -3.64 23.42
N GLN A 138 5.59 -4.18 24.30
CA GLN A 138 5.27 -4.32 25.72
C GLN A 138 5.22 -2.96 26.40
N ILE A 139 6.13 -2.05 26.06
CA ILE A 139 6.10 -0.66 26.54
C ILE A 139 4.80 0.02 26.09
N ALA A 140 4.43 -0.07 24.81
CA ALA A 140 3.19 0.54 24.31
C ALA A 140 1.95 -0.05 25.02
N SER A 141 1.94 -1.35 25.31
CA SER A 141 0.86 -2.00 26.07
C SER A 141 0.82 -1.53 27.53
N ASP A 142 1.96 -1.47 28.21
CA ASP A 142 2.07 -1.01 29.60
C ASP A 142 1.59 0.45 29.76
N LYS A 143 1.93 1.31 28.79
CA LYS A 143 1.46 2.71 28.76
C LYS A 143 0.04 2.91 28.23
N GLY A 144 -0.67 1.84 27.88
CA GLY A 144 -2.05 1.92 27.40
C GLY A 144 -2.21 2.47 25.98
N HIS A 145 -1.14 2.56 25.18
CA HIS A 145 -1.17 3.03 23.80
C HIS A 145 -1.68 1.94 22.85
N GLN A 146 -2.97 1.60 22.97
CA GLN A 146 -3.61 0.47 22.28
C GLN A 146 -3.38 0.44 20.77
N ARG A 147 -3.44 1.59 20.09
CA ARG A 147 -3.23 1.68 18.64
C ARG A 147 -1.82 1.28 18.24
N VAL A 148 -0.81 1.79 18.96
CA VAL A 148 0.60 1.45 18.72
C VAL A 148 0.88 0.00 19.10
N ALA A 149 0.40 -0.44 20.27
CA ALA A 149 0.57 -1.82 20.71
C ALA A 149 -0.01 -2.83 19.70
N LEU A 150 -1.23 -2.58 19.21
CA LEU A 150 -1.87 -3.44 18.20
C LEU A 150 -1.10 -3.42 16.87
N PHE A 151 -0.66 -2.23 16.43
CA PHE A 151 0.16 -2.10 15.23
C PHE A 151 1.47 -2.90 15.35
N LEU A 152 2.25 -2.70 16.41
CA LEU A 152 3.52 -3.39 16.65
C LEU A 152 3.34 -4.89 16.84
N ALA A 153 2.31 -5.33 17.57
CA ALA A 153 2.00 -6.74 17.76
C ALA A 153 1.69 -7.44 16.44
N ASN A 154 0.94 -6.79 15.54
CA ASN A 154 0.65 -7.33 14.22
C ASN A 154 1.92 -7.48 13.38
N GLN A 155 2.82 -6.50 13.42
CA GLN A 155 4.11 -6.56 12.71
C GLN A 155 5.01 -7.67 13.28
N GLN A 156 5.03 -7.85 14.60
CA GLN A 156 5.77 -8.92 15.26
C GLN A 156 5.20 -10.32 14.97
N ARG A 157 3.87 -10.48 14.90
CA ARG A 157 3.22 -11.75 14.52
C ARG A 157 3.54 -12.13 13.09
N ALA A 158 3.47 -11.18 12.16
CA ALA A 158 3.87 -11.39 10.77
C ALA A 158 5.33 -11.86 10.65
N HIS A 159 6.22 -11.39 11.54
CA HIS A 159 7.59 -11.88 11.64
C HIS A 159 7.69 -13.32 12.15
N ARG A 160 6.99 -13.67 13.24
CA ARG A 160 7.03 -15.04 13.81
C ARG A 160 6.51 -16.09 12.84
N ASN A 161 5.43 -15.80 12.12
CA ASN A 161 4.88 -16.73 11.14
C ASN A 161 5.87 -16.95 9.98
N CYS A 162 6.46 -15.89 9.43
CA CYS A 162 7.50 -16.00 8.40
C CYS A 162 8.73 -16.81 8.86
N TRP A 163 9.14 -16.69 10.13
CA TRP A 163 10.26 -17.47 10.67
C TRP A 163 9.91 -18.94 10.92
N ARG A 164 8.70 -19.21 11.42
CA ARG A 164 8.17 -20.57 11.64
C ARG A 164 7.97 -21.31 10.31
N ASP A 165 7.47 -20.61 9.31
CA ASP A 165 7.28 -21.09 7.94
C ASP A 165 8.61 -21.40 7.23
N LYS A 166 9.70 -20.75 7.63
CA LYS A 166 11.06 -21.07 7.15
C LYS A 166 11.59 -22.40 7.71
N PHE A 167 11.03 -22.89 8.83
CA PHE A 167 11.48 -24.10 9.52
C PHE A 167 10.53 -25.30 9.30
N CYS A 168 9.28 -25.07 8.92
CA CYS A 168 8.31 -26.11 8.58
C CYS A 168 7.74 -25.92 7.17
N ILE A 169 8.03 -26.87 6.26
CA ILE A 169 7.55 -26.94 4.87
C ILE A 169 8.20 -25.90 3.94
N GLY A 170 9.43 -26.19 3.56
CA GLY A 170 10.13 -25.44 2.52
C GLY A 170 9.34 -25.42 1.20
N LYS A 171 8.98 -24.21 0.77
CA LYS A 171 8.38 -23.79 -0.52
C LYS A 171 6.89 -23.42 -0.59
N MET A 172 6.04 -23.67 0.42
CA MET A 172 4.61 -23.31 0.29
C MET A 172 4.17 -22.02 1.00
N ALA A 173 4.89 -21.56 2.02
CA ALA A 173 4.43 -20.46 2.86
C ALA A 173 4.75 -19.03 2.37
N ASP A 174 5.75 -18.88 1.49
CA ASP A 174 6.00 -17.61 0.76
C ASP A 174 5.10 -17.46 -0.47
N VAL A 175 4.31 -18.49 -0.79
CA VAL A 175 3.34 -18.42 -1.88
C VAL A 175 2.08 -17.80 -1.27
N GLY A 176 1.82 -16.53 -1.57
CA GLY A 176 0.58 -15.87 -1.12
C GLY A 176 -0.65 -16.64 -1.60
N TYR A 177 -1.87 -16.11 -1.38
CA TYR A 177 -3.10 -16.88 -1.67
C TYR A 177 -3.40 -17.10 -3.17
N ALA A 178 -2.47 -16.80 -4.08
CA ALA A 178 -2.61 -17.03 -5.51
C ALA A 178 -2.85 -18.51 -5.89
N PRO A 179 -2.09 -19.50 -5.41
CA PRO A 179 -2.36 -20.90 -5.72
C PRO A 179 -3.69 -21.36 -5.16
N VAL A 180 -4.08 -20.87 -3.98
CA VAL A 180 -5.38 -21.19 -3.37
C VAL A 180 -6.51 -20.69 -4.26
N LEU A 181 -6.43 -19.43 -4.73
CA LEU A 181 -7.42 -18.88 -5.66
C LEU A 181 -7.42 -19.63 -6.99
N LEU A 182 -6.24 -19.97 -7.54
CA LEU A 182 -6.11 -20.78 -8.75
C LEU A 182 -6.82 -22.13 -8.59
N CYS A 183 -6.58 -22.83 -7.48
CA CYS A 183 -7.22 -24.11 -7.17
C CYS A 183 -8.75 -23.96 -7.07
N ILE A 184 -9.25 -22.95 -6.37
CA ILE A 184 -10.69 -22.68 -6.26
C ILE A 184 -11.30 -22.48 -7.65
N ILE A 185 -10.65 -21.66 -8.47
CA ILE A 185 -11.09 -21.35 -9.83
C ILE A 185 -11.18 -22.62 -10.69
N VAL A 186 -10.12 -23.44 -10.69
CA VAL A 186 -10.03 -24.64 -11.52
C VAL A 186 -11.05 -25.67 -11.01
N PHE A 187 -11.11 -25.88 -9.70
CA PHE A 187 -12.07 -26.76 -9.06
C PHE A 187 -13.51 -26.39 -9.42
N GLN A 188 -13.85 -25.10 -9.34
CA GLN A 188 -15.18 -24.60 -9.68
C GLN A 188 -15.52 -24.84 -11.15
N THR A 189 -14.55 -24.69 -12.04
CA THR A 189 -14.72 -24.92 -13.48
C THR A 189 -14.94 -26.41 -13.79
N VAL A 190 -14.18 -27.30 -13.13
CA VAL A 190 -14.36 -28.75 -13.23
C VAL A 190 -15.70 -29.19 -12.65
N LEU A 191 -16.10 -28.62 -11.50
CA LEU A 191 -17.36 -28.93 -10.86
C LEU A 191 -18.55 -28.49 -11.73
N PHE A 192 -18.47 -27.32 -12.36
CA PHE A 192 -19.46 -26.87 -13.35
C PHE A 192 -19.56 -27.84 -14.54
N MET A 193 -18.42 -28.23 -15.10
CA MET A 193 -18.37 -29.17 -16.22
C MET A 193 -19.04 -30.50 -15.90
N ASN A 194 -18.66 -31.12 -14.80
CA ASN A 194 -19.12 -32.46 -14.43
C ASN A 194 -20.55 -32.46 -13.86
N SER A 195 -20.89 -31.44 -13.06
CA SER A 195 -22.15 -31.42 -12.32
C SER A 195 -23.29 -30.74 -13.07
N VAL A 196 -22.99 -29.82 -13.99
CA VAL A 196 -24.02 -29.03 -14.70
C VAL A 196 -24.10 -29.42 -16.17
N LEU A 197 -22.99 -29.41 -16.91
CA LEU A 197 -22.99 -29.63 -18.36
C LEU A 197 -23.01 -31.12 -18.72
N ALA A 198 -22.09 -31.90 -18.17
CA ALA A 198 -21.94 -33.33 -18.44
C ALA A 198 -22.72 -34.24 -17.47
N ALA A 199 -23.63 -33.66 -16.68
CA ALA A 199 -24.35 -34.40 -15.65
C ALA A 199 -25.24 -35.49 -16.26
N PRO A 200 -25.02 -36.79 -15.96
CA PRO A 200 -25.76 -37.89 -16.58
C PRO A 200 -27.21 -37.99 -16.10
N HIS A 201 -27.52 -37.45 -14.92
CA HIS A 201 -28.84 -37.50 -14.28
C HIS A 201 -29.75 -36.33 -14.66
N LEU A 202 -29.30 -35.43 -15.54
CA LEU A 202 -30.09 -34.32 -16.06
C LEU A 202 -30.53 -34.59 -17.49
N THR A 203 -31.57 -33.87 -17.93
CA THR A 203 -32.00 -33.86 -19.33
C THR A 203 -30.84 -33.47 -20.25
N LYS A 204 -30.86 -33.95 -21.50
CA LYS A 204 -29.80 -33.63 -22.47
C LYS A 204 -29.70 -32.11 -22.67
N VAL A 205 -28.47 -31.61 -22.76
CA VAL A 205 -28.17 -30.19 -22.96
C VAL A 205 -28.74 -29.74 -24.31
N THR A 206 -29.59 -28.70 -24.31
CA THR A 206 -30.05 -28.07 -25.54
C THR A 206 -28.94 -27.21 -26.15
N ALA A 207 -29.01 -26.92 -27.45
CA ALA A 207 -28.00 -26.10 -28.13
C ALA A 207 -27.78 -24.73 -27.45
N ALA A 208 -28.87 -24.08 -27.02
CA ALA A 208 -28.80 -22.79 -26.31
C ALA A 208 -28.07 -22.90 -24.96
N VAL A 209 -28.36 -23.92 -24.16
CA VAL A 209 -27.70 -24.12 -22.87
C VAL A 209 -26.23 -24.50 -23.06
N GLY A 210 -25.94 -25.32 -24.08
CA GLY A 210 -24.58 -25.67 -24.46
C GLY A 210 -23.76 -24.43 -24.84
N LEU A 211 -24.33 -23.53 -25.65
CA LEU A 211 -23.67 -22.28 -26.04
C LEU A 211 -23.29 -21.42 -24.82
N TRP A 212 -24.23 -21.18 -23.91
CA TRP A 212 -23.96 -20.39 -22.70
C TRP A 212 -23.01 -21.10 -21.73
N GLY A 213 -23.11 -22.43 -21.63
CA GLY A 213 -22.18 -23.24 -20.85
C GLY A 213 -20.74 -23.14 -21.35
N TRP A 214 -20.53 -23.27 -22.68
CA TRP A 214 -19.22 -23.11 -23.30
C TRP A 214 -18.71 -21.67 -23.26
N ALA A 215 -19.60 -20.68 -23.34
CA ALA A 215 -19.25 -19.28 -23.11
C ALA A 215 -18.71 -19.07 -21.67
N ALA A 216 -19.36 -19.65 -20.65
CA ALA A 216 -18.88 -19.58 -19.27
C ALA A 216 -17.48 -20.21 -19.12
N ILE A 217 -17.22 -21.35 -19.75
CA ILE A 217 -15.90 -22.01 -19.71
C ILE A 217 -14.84 -21.14 -20.40
N SER A 218 -15.16 -20.56 -21.56
CA SER A 218 -14.26 -19.66 -22.27
C SER A 218 -13.88 -18.45 -21.42
N LEU A 219 -14.86 -17.85 -20.73
CA LEU A 219 -14.61 -16.76 -19.78
C LEU A 219 -13.81 -17.21 -18.55
N ALA A 220 -14.02 -18.45 -18.07
CA ALA A 220 -13.23 -19.03 -16.98
C ALA A 220 -11.74 -19.18 -17.38
N VAL A 221 -11.48 -19.61 -18.61
CA VAL A 221 -10.12 -19.68 -19.19
C VAL A 221 -9.53 -18.29 -19.37
N GLY A 222 -10.29 -17.34 -19.93
CA GLY A 222 -9.86 -15.96 -20.07
C GLY A 222 -9.49 -15.31 -18.73
N SER A 223 -10.30 -15.54 -17.69
CA SER A 223 -9.99 -15.04 -16.35
C SER A 223 -8.77 -15.72 -15.72
N LEU A 224 -8.48 -16.99 -16.02
CA LEU A 224 -7.22 -17.64 -15.60
C LEU A 224 -5.99 -17.00 -16.24
N ILE A 225 -6.06 -16.66 -17.53
CA ILE A 225 -4.98 -15.94 -18.23
C ILE A 225 -4.76 -14.56 -17.59
N MET A 226 -5.84 -13.83 -17.31
CA MET A 226 -5.75 -12.54 -16.65
C MET A 226 -5.23 -12.66 -15.22
N PHE A 227 -5.65 -13.68 -14.47
CA PHE A 227 -5.13 -13.98 -13.14
C PHE A 227 -3.61 -14.18 -13.13
N TYR A 228 -3.09 -14.98 -14.08
CA TYR A 228 -1.65 -15.16 -14.25
C TYR A 228 -0.94 -13.83 -14.54
N ARG A 229 -1.49 -13.02 -15.45
CA ARG A 229 -0.94 -11.69 -15.74
C ARG A 229 -0.93 -10.79 -14.51
N CYS A 230 -2.00 -10.77 -13.72
CA CYS A 230 -2.05 -9.97 -12.49
C CYS A 230 -0.98 -10.40 -11.48
N SER A 231 -0.78 -11.70 -11.34
CA SER A 231 0.13 -12.29 -10.36
C SER A 231 1.61 -12.10 -10.74
N SER A 232 1.92 -12.03 -12.04
CA SER A 232 3.31 -12.04 -12.53
C SER A 232 3.80 -10.69 -13.08
N LYS A 233 2.89 -9.80 -13.50
CA LYS A 233 3.27 -8.53 -14.14
C LYS A 233 3.81 -7.54 -13.11
N ASP A 234 4.82 -6.78 -13.52
CA ASP A 234 5.31 -5.61 -12.77
C ASP A 234 4.15 -4.62 -12.56
N PRO A 235 3.77 -4.29 -11.31
CA PRO A 235 2.73 -3.32 -11.01
C PRO A 235 3.11 -1.88 -11.37
N GLY A 236 4.39 -1.61 -11.64
CA GLY A 236 4.94 -0.27 -11.80
C GLY A 236 5.92 0.05 -10.68
N TYR A 237 6.88 -0.85 -10.42
CA TYR A 237 7.95 -0.57 -9.47
C TYR A 237 8.80 0.61 -9.95
N ILE A 238 9.04 1.54 -9.04
CA ILE A 238 9.93 2.68 -9.30
C ILE A 238 11.36 2.19 -9.16
N LYS A 239 12.18 2.42 -10.18
CA LYS A 239 13.59 2.01 -10.21
C LYS A 239 14.38 2.85 -9.20
N GLY A 240 15.29 2.21 -8.46
CA GLY A 240 16.22 2.90 -7.57
C GLY A 240 17.55 3.23 -8.28
N ALA A 241 18.38 4.06 -7.64
CA ALA A 241 19.70 4.43 -8.16
C ALA A 241 20.68 3.24 -8.34
N GLY A 242 20.41 2.09 -7.72
CA GLY A 242 21.23 0.87 -7.82
C GLY A 242 20.84 -0.11 -8.93
N ASP A 243 19.77 0.12 -9.69
CA ASP A 243 19.24 -0.81 -10.73
C ASP A 243 19.78 -0.51 -12.15
N PHE A 244 20.76 0.40 -12.30
CA PHE A 244 21.32 0.77 -13.61
C PHE A 244 22.40 -0.22 -14.07
N SER A 245 21.99 -1.37 -14.60
CA SER A 245 22.86 -2.27 -15.38
C SER A 245 22.61 -2.21 -16.89
N SER A 246 22.13 -1.08 -17.43
CA SER A 246 21.99 -0.88 -18.88
C SER A 246 22.17 0.60 -19.24
N PRO A 247 22.94 0.92 -20.30
CA PRO A 247 23.16 2.31 -20.68
C PRO A 247 21.96 2.85 -21.46
N ILE A 248 21.51 4.03 -21.03
CA ILE A 248 20.73 5.04 -21.76
C ILE A 248 19.21 4.79 -21.87
N ASN A 249 18.47 5.56 -21.07
CA ASN A 249 17.59 6.61 -21.59
C ASN A 249 17.35 7.66 -20.48
N THR A 250 18.03 8.80 -20.67
CA THR A 250 17.59 10.17 -20.39
C THR A 250 16.80 10.46 -19.11
N GLU A 251 17.45 11.19 -18.20
CA GLU A 251 16.85 12.22 -17.35
C GLU A 251 15.51 11.86 -16.70
N ASP A 252 15.55 11.09 -15.61
CA ASP A 252 14.46 11.15 -14.62
C ASP A 252 14.93 12.09 -13.48
N PRO A 253 14.52 13.37 -13.46
CA PRO A 253 15.01 14.37 -12.50
C PRO A 253 14.72 14.00 -11.04
N LEU A 254 13.80 13.05 -10.81
CA LEU A 254 13.39 12.58 -9.49
C LEU A 254 14.31 11.50 -8.90
N LEU A 255 15.15 10.87 -9.72
CA LEU A 255 16.07 9.80 -9.26
C LEU A 255 17.40 10.34 -8.71
N ASN A 256 17.78 11.55 -9.09
CA ASN A 256 19.01 12.22 -8.64
C ASN A 256 18.70 13.47 -7.81
N ILE A 257 17.96 13.32 -6.71
CA ILE A 257 17.75 14.48 -5.83
C ILE A 257 18.96 14.70 -4.93
N ALA A 258 19.63 15.80 -5.27
CA ALA A 258 20.66 16.56 -4.58
C ALA A 258 20.27 16.97 -3.13
N LEU A 259 19.93 16.02 -2.26
CA LEU A 259 19.87 16.28 -0.81
C LEU A 259 21.22 16.77 -0.25
N ASN A 260 22.32 16.50 -0.98
CA ASN A 260 23.65 17.00 -0.65
C ASN A 260 24.04 18.29 -1.40
N ASN A 261 23.45 18.61 -2.57
CA ASN A 261 23.87 19.78 -3.38
C ASN A 261 22.87 20.94 -3.36
N SER A 262 21.70 20.78 -2.75
CA SER A 262 20.69 21.83 -2.59
C SER A 262 20.68 22.34 -1.14
N SER A 263 21.04 23.60 -0.95
CA SER A 263 21.13 24.24 0.37
C SER A 263 19.79 24.30 1.10
N VAL A 264 18.66 24.21 0.41
CA VAL A 264 17.34 24.07 1.05
C VAL A 264 16.50 23.19 0.14
N TRP A 265 16.42 21.89 0.47
CA TRP A 265 15.37 21.07 -0.13
C TRP A 265 14.02 21.70 0.28
N MET A 266 13.16 21.97 -0.72
CA MET A 266 11.84 22.62 -0.54
C MET A 266 10.68 21.67 -0.85
N GLY A 267 10.95 20.37 -0.96
CA GLY A 267 9.93 19.37 -1.31
C GLY A 267 8.99 19.03 -0.15
N ASN A 268 8.26 17.91 -0.28
CA ASN A 268 7.45 17.34 0.81
C ASN A 268 8.14 16.11 1.44
N TRP A 269 8.37 16.14 2.76
CA TRP A 269 9.33 15.23 3.43
C TRP A 269 8.73 13.83 3.49
N SER A 270 7.40 13.78 3.49
CA SER A 270 6.64 12.55 3.36
C SER A 270 6.96 11.78 2.07
N GLN A 271 7.44 12.41 1.00
CA GLN A 271 7.83 11.73 -0.25
C GLN A 271 9.16 10.98 -0.13
N LEU A 272 10.00 11.28 0.86
CA LEU A 272 11.20 10.47 1.09
C LEU A 272 10.79 9.03 1.40
N CYS A 273 11.41 8.08 0.70
CA CYS A 273 11.34 6.67 1.03
C CYS A 273 12.69 6.24 1.59
N PRO A 274 12.82 6.08 2.93
CA PRO A 274 14.08 5.63 3.53
C PRO A 274 14.49 4.24 3.04
N THR A 275 13.53 3.35 2.81
CA THR A 275 13.78 1.96 2.41
C THR A 275 14.33 1.85 0.98
N CYS A 276 13.74 2.59 0.04
CA CYS A 276 14.16 2.56 -1.37
C CYS A 276 15.21 3.60 -1.72
N LYS A 277 15.53 4.53 -0.81
CA LYS A 277 16.46 5.65 -1.02
C LYS A 277 16.13 6.50 -2.26
N ILE A 278 14.85 6.76 -2.47
CA ILE A 278 14.35 7.62 -3.53
C ILE A 278 13.40 8.68 -2.98
N ILE A 279 13.24 9.76 -3.73
CA ILE A 279 12.11 10.68 -3.54
C ILE A 279 10.97 10.17 -4.39
N ARG A 280 9.86 9.84 -3.74
CA ARG A 280 8.70 9.24 -4.38
C ARG A 280 7.99 10.28 -5.27
N PRO A 281 7.70 9.96 -6.55
CA PRO A 281 6.74 10.71 -7.35
C PRO A 281 5.40 10.81 -6.61
N VAL A 282 4.63 11.85 -6.92
CA VAL A 282 3.28 12.02 -6.38
C VAL A 282 2.42 10.77 -6.70
N ARG A 283 1.48 10.44 -5.81
CA ARG A 283 0.64 9.22 -5.88
C ARG A 283 1.36 7.87 -5.83
N SER A 284 2.69 7.81 -5.70
CA SER A 284 3.39 6.56 -5.45
C SER A 284 3.45 6.21 -3.95
N LYS A 285 3.60 4.94 -3.59
CA LYS A 285 3.74 4.48 -2.20
C LYS A 285 4.71 3.32 -2.07
N HIS A 286 5.44 3.27 -0.95
CA HIS A 286 6.21 2.08 -0.59
C HIS A 286 5.26 0.97 -0.15
N CYS A 287 5.34 -0.20 -0.79
CA CYS A 287 4.67 -1.40 -0.34
C CYS A 287 5.60 -2.19 0.59
N PRO A 288 5.27 -2.34 1.89
CA PRO A 288 6.09 -3.09 2.83
C PRO A 288 6.23 -4.57 2.47
N THR A 289 5.20 -5.16 1.83
CA THR A 289 5.22 -6.58 1.41
C THR A 289 6.14 -6.80 0.22
N CYS A 290 6.02 -5.95 -0.80
CA CYS A 290 6.84 -6.01 -2.01
C CYS A 290 8.26 -5.41 -1.77
N ASN A 291 8.47 -4.75 -0.62
CA ASN A 291 9.67 -3.97 -0.23
C ASN A 291 10.17 -3.02 -1.33
N ARG A 292 9.24 -2.41 -2.07
CA ARG A 292 9.53 -1.50 -3.18
C ARG A 292 8.48 -0.40 -3.28
N CYS A 293 8.87 0.72 -3.85
CA CYS A 293 7.93 1.78 -4.21
C CYS A 293 7.20 1.44 -5.49
N VAL A 294 5.88 1.65 -5.50
CA VAL A 294 5.01 1.36 -6.63
C VAL A 294 4.32 2.66 -7.05
N GLU A 295 4.33 2.94 -8.34
CA GLU A 295 3.63 4.05 -8.96
C GLU A 295 2.11 3.83 -8.92
N GLN A 296 1.36 4.88 -8.55
CA GLN A 296 -0.10 4.82 -8.39
C GLN A 296 -0.54 3.59 -7.58
N PHE A 297 0.13 3.36 -6.45
CA PHE A 297 -0.09 2.18 -5.62
C PHE A 297 -1.53 2.10 -5.11
N ASP A 298 -2.24 1.05 -5.51
CA ASP A 298 -3.60 0.83 -5.07
C ASP A 298 -3.64 0.03 -3.77
N HIS A 299 -3.16 -1.21 -3.80
CA HIS A 299 -3.03 -2.04 -2.62
C HIS A 299 -2.15 -3.25 -2.92
N HIS A 300 -1.69 -3.93 -1.87
CA HIS A 300 -1.18 -5.29 -2.00
C HIS A 300 -2.35 -6.25 -1.88
N CYS A 301 -2.54 -7.13 -2.88
CA CYS A 301 -3.63 -8.09 -2.91
C CYS A 301 -3.11 -9.51 -2.62
N PRO A 302 -3.38 -10.07 -1.43
CA PRO A 302 -2.92 -11.42 -1.07
C PRO A 302 -3.44 -12.51 -2.03
N TRP A 303 -4.65 -12.34 -2.57
CA TRP A 303 -5.32 -13.31 -3.44
C TRP A 303 -4.69 -13.47 -4.83
N ILE A 304 -4.00 -12.43 -5.33
CA ILE A 304 -3.16 -12.54 -6.53
C ILE A 304 -1.66 -12.61 -6.18
N SER A 305 -1.33 -12.55 -4.87
CA SER A 305 0.04 -12.55 -4.36
C SER A 305 0.94 -11.48 -5.00
N ASN A 306 0.34 -10.34 -5.35
CA ASN A 306 1.04 -9.24 -5.99
C ASN A 306 0.43 -7.89 -5.59
N CYS A 307 1.22 -6.84 -5.79
CA CYS A 307 0.80 -5.46 -5.70
C CYS A 307 -0.12 -5.10 -6.90
N VAL A 308 -1.17 -4.31 -6.68
CA VAL A 308 -1.96 -3.67 -7.75
C VAL A 308 -1.51 -2.22 -7.85
N GLY A 309 -1.03 -1.82 -9.03
CA GLY A 309 -0.51 -0.48 -9.32
C GLY A 309 -0.77 -0.07 -10.77
N LYS A 310 -0.19 1.06 -11.19
CA LYS A 310 -0.43 1.69 -12.50
C LYS A 310 -0.42 0.70 -13.68
N ARG A 311 0.58 -0.21 -13.73
CA ARG A 311 0.83 -1.05 -14.91
C ARG A 311 0.02 -2.34 -14.98
N ASN A 312 -0.55 -2.81 -13.87
CA ASN A 312 -1.32 -4.06 -13.82
C ASN A 312 -2.78 -3.87 -13.36
N LYS A 313 -3.20 -2.65 -13.00
CA LYS A 313 -4.59 -2.36 -12.60
C LYS A 313 -5.64 -2.74 -13.65
N ARG A 314 -5.38 -2.51 -14.94
CA ARG A 314 -6.26 -2.97 -16.02
C ARG A 314 -6.40 -4.48 -16.06
N ASP A 315 -5.29 -5.19 -15.91
CA ASP A 315 -5.30 -6.66 -15.93
C ASP A 315 -6.12 -7.19 -14.75
N PHE A 316 -5.96 -6.57 -13.57
CA PHE A 316 -6.72 -6.87 -12.35
C PHE A 316 -8.22 -6.61 -12.51
N PHE A 317 -8.60 -5.47 -13.09
CA PHE A 317 -10.00 -5.14 -13.36
C PHE A 317 -10.67 -6.11 -14.34
N ILE A 318 -9.99 -6.45 -15.43
CA ILE A 318 -10.52 -7.42 -16.40
C ILE A 318 -10.64 -8.80 -15.75
N PHE A 319 -9.67 -9.22 -14.93
CA PHE A 319 -9.76 -10.49 -14.20
C PHE A 319 -11.03 -10.60 -13.34
N ILE A 320 -11.30 -9.61 -12.48
CA ILE A 320 -12.47 -9.63 -11.60
C ILE A 320 -13.79 -9.49 -12.37
N TRP A 321 -13.78 -8.78 -13.49
CA TRP A 321 -14.96 -8.64 -14.35
C TRP A 321 -15.29 -9.96 -15.08
N LEU A 322 -14.29 -10.59 -15.69
CA LEU A 322 -14.45 -11.92 -16.32
C LEU A 322 -14.90 -12.98 -15.31
N ARG A 323 -14.39 -12.92 -14.07
CA ARG A 323 -14.84 -13.79 -12.97
C ARG A 323 -16.30 -13.60 -12.62
N SER A 324 -16.73 -12.35 -12.47
CA SER A 324 -18.13 -12.01 -12.17
C SER A 324 -19.05 -12.50 -13.29
N LEU A 325 -18.68 -12.27 -14.55
CA LEU A 325 -19.46 -12.72 -15.71
C LEU A 325 -19.51 -14.25 -15.83
N THR A 326 -18.37 -14.92 -15.60
CA THR A 326 -18.29 -16.39 -15.58
C THR A 326 -19.30 -16.96 -14.57
N SER A 327 -19.25 -16.48 -13.33
CA SER A 327 -20.10 -16.97 -12.24
C SER A 327 -21.58 -16.66 -12.48
N LEU A 328 -21.90 -15.48 -13.02
CA LEU A 328 -23.28 -15.10 -13.32
C LEU A 328 -23.88 -16.03 -14.40
N ILE A 329 -23.14 -16.29 -15.48
CA ILE A 329 -23.58 -17.20 -16.55
C ILE A 329 -23.66 -18.64 -16.05
N SER A 330 -22.65 -19.12 -15.30
CA SER A 330 -22.66 -20.50 -14.79
C SER A 330 -23.78 -20.76 -13.78
N THR A 331 -24.07 -19.79 -12.91
CA THR A 331 -25.22 -19.84 -12.01
C THR A 331 -26.53 -19.87 -12.80
N ALA A 332 -26.71 -18.99 -13.80
CA ALA A 332 -27.91 -18.97 -14.63
C ALA A 332 -28.13 -20.30 -15.39
N VAL A 333 -27.07 -20.85 -15.98
CA VAL A 333 -27.09 -22.16 -16.65
C VAL A 333 -27.43 -23.27 -15.66
N ALA A 334 -26.84 -23.28 -14.46
CA ALA A 334 -27.13 -24.29 -13.45
C ALA A 334 -28.60 -24.24 -12.98
N VAL A 335 -29.14 -23.04 -12.71
CA VAL A 335 -30.55 -22.86 -12.33
C VAL A 335 -31.48 -23.32 -13.44
N GLN A 336 -31.21 -22.94 -14.69
CA GLN A 336 -32.00 -23.40 -15.84
C GLN A 336 -31.97 -24.93 -15.99
N ARG A 337 -30.79 -25.54 -15.77
CA ARG A 337 -30.59 -27.00 -15.85
C ARG A 337 -31.39 -27.73 -14.79
N ILE A 338 -31.46 -27.22 -13.56
CA ILE A 338 -32.31 -27.77 -12.50
C ILE A 338 -33.80 -27.60 -12.89
N TRP A 339 -34.19 -26.40 -13.32
CA TRP A 339 -35.59 -26.08 -13.65
C TRP A 339 -36.15 -26.98 -14.76
N SER A 340 -35.35 -27.23 -15.80
CA SER A 340 -35.74 -28.10 -16.93
C SER A 340 -35.73 -29.61 -16.60
N ALA A 341 -35.08 -30.02 -15.51
CA ALA A 341 -35.06 -31.41 -15.08
C ALA A 341 -36.24 -31.79 -14.16
N LEU A 342 -36.94 -30.81 -13.58
CA LEU A 342 -38.05 -31.00 -12.64
C LEU A 342 -39.37 -30.38 -13.18
N PRO A 343 -40.01 -30.97 -14.20
CA PRO A 343 -41.36 -30.57 -14.56
C PRO A 343 -42.38 -31.21 -13.59
N GLU A 344 -43.20 -30.35 -12.96
CA GLU A 344 -44.39 -30.66 -12.13
C GLU A 344 -44.17 -31.27 -10.72
N LEU A 345 -44.77 -30.59 -9.72
CA LEU A 345 -44.76 -30.95 -8.31
C LEU A 345 -46.08 -31.67 -7.98
N GLN A 346 -46.10 -33.01 -7.98
CA GLN A 346 -47.27 -33.81 -7.56
C GLN A 346 -47.17 -34.35 -6.10
N THR A 347 -46.20 -33.90 -5.31
CA THR A 347 -45.90 -34.49 -3.98
C THR A 347 -45.66 -33.43 -2.92
N GLU A 348 -46.02 -33.72 -1.66
CA GLU A 348 -45.89 -32.81 -0.49
C GLU A 348 -44.45 -32.42 -0.12
N GLU A 349 -43.44 -32.95 -0.83
CA GLU A 349 -42.05 -32.56 -0.61
C GLU A 349 -41.73 -31.21 -1.25
N THR A 350 -41.08 -30.32 -0.48
CA THR A 350 -40.63 -29.03 -0.99
C THR A 350 -39.60 -29.22 -2.12
N TRP A 351 -39.73 -28.43 -3.19
CA TRP A 351 -38.82 -28.44 -4.34
C TRP A 351 -37.34 -28.36 -3.93
N ILE A 352 -37.04 -27.55 -2.90
CA ILE A 352 -35.70 -27.37 -2.35
C ILE A 352 -35.15 -28.68 -1.78
N ARG A 353 -35.94 -29.43 -1.01
CA ARG A 353 -35.49 -30.70 -0.42
C ARG A 353 -35.12 -31.70 -1.51
N ARG A 354 -35.92 -31.77 -2.58
CA ARG A 354 -35.64 -32.65 -3.73
C ARG A 354 -34.34 -32.28 -4.43
N VAL A 355 -34.12 -30.99 -4.73
CA VAL A 355 -32.89 -30.52 -5.39
C VAL A 355 -31.66 -30.83 -4.54
N VAL A 356 -31.72 -30.59 -3.23
CA VAL A 356 -30.60 -30.85 -2.31
C VAL A 356 -30.25 -32.34 -2.22
N VAL A 357 -31.25 -33.21 -2.13
CA VAL A 357 -31.02 -34.66 -1.99
C VAL A 357 -30.61 -35.29 -3.31
N GLN A 358 -31.24 -34.90 -4.42
CA GLN A 358 -31.07 -35.56 -5.72
C GLN A 358 -29.89 -35.01 -6.52
N TYR A 359 -29.51 -33.74 -6.32
CA TYR A 359 -28.44 -33.07 -7.06
C TYR A 359 -27.44 -32.35 -6.13
N PRO A 360 -26.82 -33.06 -5.16
CA PRO A 360 -25.94 -32.44 -4.16
C PRO A 360 -24.71 -31.76 -4.78
N SER A 361 -24.21 -32.27 -5.91
CA SER A 361 -23.06 -31.68 -6.61
C SER A 361 -23.38 -30.32 -7.26
N ILE A 362 -24.58 -30.14 -7.79
CA ILE A 362 -25.04 -28.85 -8.35
C ILE A 362 -25.26 -27.84 -7.23
N VAL A 363 -25.83 -28.28 -6.11
CA VAL A 363 -26.01 -27.42 -4.94
C VAL A 363 -24.66 -26.98 -4.36
N ALA A 364 -23.70 -27.90 -4.25
CA ALA A 364 -22.33 -27.57 -3.83
C ALA A 364 -21.67 -26.57 -4.78
N PHE A 365 -21.81 -26.78 -6.09
CA PHE A 365 -21.35 -25.83 -7.11
C PHE A 365 -21.96 -24.45 -6.91
N LEU A 366 -23.30 -24.36 -6.87
CA LEU A 366 -24.04 -23.10 -6.72
C LEU A 366 -23.67 -22.38 -5.42
N PHE A 367 -23.51 -23.10 -4.32
CA PHE A 367 -23.13 -22.51 -3.04
C PHE A 367 -21.78 -21.78 -3.14
N VAL A 368 -20.76 -22.46 -3.69
CA VAL A 368 -19.43 -21.86 -3.89
C VAL A 368 -19.49 -20.75 -4.94
N ASP A 369 -20.25 -20.92 -6.02
CA ASP A 369 -20.35 -19.96 -7.11
C ASP A 369 -20.97 -18.64 -6.65
N ILE A 370 -22.06 -18.71 -5.88
CA ILE A 370 -22.74 -17.51 -5.36
C ILE A 370 -21.83 -16.73 -4.41
N ILE A 371 -21.03 -17.41 -3.59
CA ILE A 371 -20.03 -16.75 -2.74
C ILE A 371 -19.00 -16.02 -3.61
N ILE A 372 -18.47 -16.68 -4.64
CA ILE A 372 -17.52 -16.08 -5.59
C ILE A 372 -18.17 -14.89 -6.30
N LEU A 373 -19.41 -15.01 -6.75
CA LEU A 373 -20.17 -13.96 -7.40
C LEU A 373 -20.28 -12.73 -6.51
N ILE A 374 -20.71 -12.89 -5.25
CA ILE A 374 -20.87 -11.75 -4.33
C ILE A 374 -19.55 -11.01 -4.14
N TYR A 375 -18.45 -11.74 -3.86
CA TYR A 375 -17.15 -11.10 -3.65
C TYR A 375 -16.58 -10.48 -4.92
N ALA A 376 -16.63 -11.18 -6.06
CA ALA A 376 -16.10 -10.70 -7.33
C ALA A 376 -16.87 -9.48 -7.82
N THR A 377 -18.21 -9.48 -7.72
CA THR A 377 -19.05 -8.37 -8.15
C THR A 377 -18.84 -7.15 -7.26
N THR A 378 -18.78 -7.34 -5.94
CA THR A 378 -18.50 -6.23 -5.00
C THR A 378 -17.16 -5.57 -5.29
N LEU A 379 -16.12 -6.38 -5.53
CA LEU A 379 -14.78 -5.88 -5.86
C LEU A 379 -14.75 -5.23 -7.25
N ALA A 380 -15.45 -5.79 -8.24
CA ALA A 380 -15.57 -5.21 -9.57
C ALA A 380 -16.26 -3.84 -9.54
N THR A 381 -17.36 -3.70 -8.79
CA THR A 381 -18.05 -2.41 -8.60
C THR A 381 -17.18 -1.40 -7.88
N ALA A 382 -16.45 -1.80 -6.84
CA ALA A 382 -15.53 -0.93 -6.13
C ALA A 382 -14.41 -0.42 -7.05
N GLN A 383 -13.80 -1.31 -7.84
CA GLN A 383 -12.75 -0.96 -8.79
C GLN A 383 -13.27 -0.11 -9.95
N ALA A 384 -14.47 -0.40 -10.48
CA ALA A 384 -15.11 0.43 -11.50
C ALA A 384 -15.36 1.85 -10.98
N THR A 385 -15.83 1.99 -9.73
CA THR A 385 -16.05 3.30 -9.10
C THR A 385 -14.73 4.07 -8.91
N GLN A 386 -13.67 3.37 -8.54
CA GLN A 386 -12.33 3.93 -8.40
C GLN A 386 -11.76 4.42 -9.73
N ILE A 387 -11.90 3.63 -10.79
CA ILE A 387 -11.53 4.01 -12.16
C ILE A 387 -12.32 5.25 -12.59
N ALA A 388 -13.65 5.24 -12.43
CA ALA A 388 -14.51 6.35 -12.79
C ALA A 388 -14.17 7.67 -12.07
N ARG A 389 -13.55 7.60 -10.89
CA ARG A 389 -13.14 8.76 -10.07
C ARG A 389 -11.63 9.04 -10.12
N ASN A 390 -10.86 8.31 -10.93
CA ASN A 390 -9.39 8.28 -10.95
C ASN A 390 -8.76 8.30 -9.54
N ILE A 391 -9.23 7.41 -8.67
CA ILE A 391 -8.73 7.29 -7.29
C ILE A 391 -8.40 5.85 -6.98
N THR A 392 -7.35 5.62 -6.19
CA THR A 392 -7.02 4.29 -5.67
C THR A 392 -7.74 4.02 -4.34
N THR A 393 -7.93 2.74 -4.00
CA THR A 393 -8.39 2.27 -2.69
C THR A 393 -7.53 2.85 -1.58
N ASN A 394 -6.21 2.84 -1.74
CA ASN A 394 -5.28 3.37 -0.76
C ASN A 394 -5.42 4.90 -0.57
N GLU A 395 -5.59 5.66 -1.65
CA GLU A 395 -5.86 7.10 -1.57
C GLU A 395 -7.19 7.37 -0.89
N LEU A 396 -8.24 6.65 -1.25
CA LEU A 396 -9.56 6.82 -0.65
C LEU A 396 -9.55 6.50 0.85
N ALA A 397 -8.93 5.39 1.25
CA ALA A 397 -8.86 4.95 2.64
C ALA A 397 -7.96 5.85 3.52
N ASN A 398 -6.98 6.55 2.91
CA ASN A 398 -6.04 7.41 3.62
C ASN A 398 -6.14 8.87 3.14
N ALA A 399 -7.31 9.31 2.66
CA ALA A 399 -7.46 10.61 1.99
C ALA A 399 -7.03 11.78 2.89
N ASN A 400 -7.31 11.65 4.19
CA ASN A 400 -6.86 12.57 5.23
C ASN A 400 -5.33 12.68 5.34
N ARG A 401 -4.53 11.71 4.88
CA ARG A 401 -3.06 11.79 4.88
C ARG A 401 -2.49 12.42 3.62
N TYR A 402 -3.28 12.54 2.55
CA TYR A 402 -2.85 13.08 1.28
C TYR A 402 -3.27 14.55 1.16
N GLY A 403 -2.32 15.46 1.37
CA GLY A 403 -2.57 16.91 1.29
C GLY A 403 -3.14 17.35 -0.06
N TYR A 404 -2.69 16.73 -1.15
CA TYR A 404 -3.18 17.01 -2.51
C TYR A 404 -4.64 16.56 -2.75
N LEU A 405 -5.22 15.77 -1.85
CA LEU A 405 -6.64 15.38 -1.90
C LEU A 405 -7.56 16.32 -1.13
N ARG A 406 -7.04 17.46 -0.65
CA ARG A 406 -7.82 18.49 0.07
C ARG A 406 -7.89 19.76 -0.78
N GLY A 407 -9.11 20.23 -0.99
CA GLY A 407 -9.36 21.51 -1.63
C GLY A 407 -9.05 22.70 -0.71
N PRO A 408 -9.12 23.94 -1.23
CA PRO A 408 -8.89 25.17 -0.47
C PRO A 408 -9.81 25.33 0.76
N ASP A 409 -11.00 24.73 0.70
CA ASP A 409 -12.00 24.71 1.77
C ASP A 409 -11.82 23.53 2.76
N GLY A 410 -10.76 22.75 2.59
CA GLY A 410 -10.47 21.56 3.38
C GLY A 410 -11.32 20.33 3.03
N ARG A 411 -12.21 20.42 2.04
CA ARG A 411 -13.03 19.29 1.60
C ARG A 411 -12.23 18.36 0.70
N PHE A 412 -12.70 17.12 0.58
CA PHE A 412 -12.09 16.15 -0.31
C PHE A 412 -12.22 16.61 -1.77
N GLN A 413 -11.08 16.76 -2.45
CA GLN A 413 -11.00 17.11 -3.86
C GLN A 413 -9.91 16.25 -4.51
N ASN A 414 -10.29 15.44 -5.50
CA ASN A 414 -9.31 14.70 -6.29
C ASN A 414 -8.95 15.52 -7.53
N PRO A 415 -7.75 16.14 -7.61
CA PRO A 415 -7.38 16.94 -8.76
C PRO A 415 -7.31 16.09 -10.03
N TYR A 416 -6.92 14.81 -9.91
CA TYR A 416 -6.76 13.87 -11.03
C TYR A 416 -8.07 13.33 -11.61
N ASN A 417 -9.22 13.74 -11.07
CA ASN A 417 -10.51 13.29 -11.57
C ASN A 417 -10.99 14.15 -12.74
N HIS A 418 -10.80 13.69 -13.98
CA HIS A 418 -11.24 14.39 -15.20
C HIS A 418 -12.69 14.12 -15.60
N GLY A 419 -13.47 13.51 -14.70
CA GLY A 419 -14.85 13.08 -14.94
C GLY A 419 -14.96 11.65 -15.46
N CYS A 420 -16.07 11.00 -15.13
CA CYS A 420 -16.30 9.56 -15.35
C CYS A 420 -16.00 9.13 -16.79
N ARG A 421 -16.46 9.90 -17.79
CA ARG A 421 -16.28 9.54 -19.20
C ARG A 421 -14.80 9.52 -19.61
N LYS A 422 -14.03 10.58 -19.31
CA LYS A 422 -12.59 10.67 -19.66
C LYS A 422 -11.78 9.64 -18.88
N ASN A 423 -11.99 9.53 -17.56
CA ASN A 423 -11.26 8.56 -16.75
C ASN A 423 -11.48 7.11 -17.24
N CYS A 424 -12.72 6.75 -17.56
CA CYS A 424 -13.03 5.42 -18.07
C CYS A 424 -12.49 5.18 -19.49
N SER A 425 -12.56 6.17 -20.39
CA SER A 425 -11.98 6.03 -21.73
C SER A 425 -10.47 5.83 -21.68
N ASP A 426 -9.79 6.64 -20.88
CA ASP A 426 -8.33 6.60 -20.75
C ASP A 426 -7.90 5.27 -20.15
N PHE A 427 -8.60 4.81 -19.10
CA PHE A 427 -8.35 3.50 -18.51
C PHE A 427 -8.56 2.34 -19.49
N LEU A 428 -9.60 2.39 -20.34
CA LEU A 428 -9.83 1.33 -21.32
C LEU A 428 -8.74 1.31 -22.40
N ILE A 429 -8.32 2.47 -22.90
CA ILE A 429 -7.34 2.61 -23.97
C ILE A 429 -5.91 2.34 -23.45
N GLN A 430 -5.49 3.10 -22.43
CA GLN A 430 -4.12 3.15 -21.94
C GLN A 430 -3.87 2.23 -20.73
N GLY A 431 -4.93 1.78 -20.04
CA GLY A 431 -4.83 0.96 -18.83
C GLY A 431 -4.68 1.74 -17.52
N HIS A 432 -4.52 3.05 -17.61
CA HIS A 432 -4.46 4.01 -16.52
C HIS A 432 -4.93 5.37 -17.04
N THR A 433 -5.20 6.31 -16.13
CA THR A 433 -5.46 7.70 -16.50
C THR A 433 -4.12 8.43 -16.60
N ASP A 434 -3.97 9.24 -17.64
CA ASP A 434 -2.81 10.12 -17.79
C ASP A 434 -2.93 11.27 -16.78
N ASP A 435 -1.97 11.32 -15.85
CA ASP A 435 -1.96 12.30 -14.76
C ASP A 435 -1.02 13.49 -15.10
N ASP A 436 -0.39 13.51 -16.29
CA ASP A 436 0.63 14.49 -16.69
C ASP A 436 0.05 15.90 -16.94
N GLU A 437 -1.26 15.99 -17.26
CA GLU A 437 -1.96 17.28 -17.46
C GLU A 437 -2.03 18.13 -16.17
N ILE A 438 -1.95 17.48 -15.00
CA ILE A 438 -1.91 18.17 -13.72
C ILE A 438 -0.46 18.18 -13.28
N ALA A 439 0.29 19.08 -13.90
CA ALA A 439 1.44 19.67 -13.24
C ALA A 439 0.90 20.26 -11.93
N TRP A 440 0.94 19.48 -10.85
CA TRP A 440 0.93 20.06 -9.52
C TRP A 440 1.97 21.16 -9.61
N SER A 441 1.60 22.39 -9.29
CA SER A 441 2.56 23.48 -9.33
C SER A 441 3.80 22.96 -8.61
N PRO A 442 5.00 23.05 -9.24
CA PRO A 442 6.22 22.57 -8.63
C PRO A 442 6.21 23.05 -7.19
N LEU A 443 6.66 22.21 -6.25
CA LEU A 443 6.75 22.31 -4.78
C LEU A 443 7.12 23.72 -4.18
N GLN A 444 6.54 24.78 -4.71
CA GLN A 444 6.93 26.18 -4.71
C GLN A 444 5.69 27.07 -4.50
N GLN A 445 4.47 26.59 -4.81
CA GLN A 445 3.24 27.37 -4.63
C GLN A 445 2.31 26.90 -3.49
N VAL A 446 2.61 25.81 -2.80
CA VAL A 446 1.84 25.42 -1.59
C VAL A 446 2.40 26.11 -0.32
N ALA A 447 3.39 26.98 -0.47
CA ALA A 447 3.98 27.77 0.61
C ALA A 447 4.16 29.25 0.22
N SER A 448 3.17 29.84 -0.48
CA SER A 448 3.08 31.29 -0.65
C SER A 448 2.00 31.88 0.25
#